data_AF-A0A255HX65-F1
#
_entry.id   AF-A0A255HX65-F1
#
_cell.length_a   1.000
_cell.length_b   1.000
_cell.length_c   1.000
_cell.angle_alpha   90.00
_cell.angle_beta   90.00
_cell.angle_gamma   90.00
#
_symmetry.space_group_name_H-M   'P 1'
#
loop_
_entity.id
_entity.type
_entity.pdbx_description
1 polymer ?
#
loop_
_entity_poly.entity_id
_entity_poly.type
_entity_poly.pdbx_seq_one_letter_code
_entity_poly.pdbx_strand_id
1 'polypeptide(L)'
;MKIQEQDYYYGPVLNQIAEYPVLTTINKVTEKRGLYLINRFTRLLIKYSTEGGNTWSFTFTADDLAHGAGYEFVVALNCGNYSVCMLREDQLAKILDTNCAKTQTIRVWFNAGESMRVAGPSGQLDRTIRHNEFPGNLLGIVTAPQEKYAWPELGQLTVYREPPNVVMRTFDRMMDLVDSVGYLCDDGETTLYIGVRSYSHKWDCWSNKNLKYIEDQIKYDFGFDGYKVKVERHDKPTTCQNSKLRKECSTEFVWSVTVGPC
;
A
#
# COMPACT_ATOMS: atom_id res chain seq x y z
N MET A 1 9.83 -25.04 19.93
CA MET A 1 8.47 -24.52 19.65
C MET A 1 7.85 -25.39 18.57
N LYS A 2 6.61 -25.87 18.74
CA LYS A 2 5.94 -26.72 17.75
C LYS A 2 5.09 -25.85 16.82
N ILE A 3 5.20 -26.06 15.51
CA ILE A 3 4.33 -25.43 14.50
C ILE A 3 2.90 -25.90 14.74
N GLN A 4 1.96 -24.96 14.74
CA GLN A 4 0.54 -25.23 14.95
C GLN A 4 -0.23 -25.19 13.64
N GLU A 5 -1.41 -25.80 13.59
CA GLU A 5 -2.22 -25.91 12.37
C GLU A 5 -2.47 -24.53 11.71
N GLN A 6 -2.92 -23.56 12.49
CA GLN A 6 -3.09 -22.17 12.06
C GLN A 6 -1.84 -21.53 11.42
N ASP A 7 -0.63 -21.95 11.78
CA ASP A 7 0.60 -21.37 11.24
C ASP A 7 0.75 -21.74 9.76
N TYR A 8 0.21 -22.89 9.33
CA TYR A 8 0.12 -23.28 7.92
C TYR A 8 -0.83 -22.39 7.11
N TYR A 9 -1.78 -21.72 7.78
CA TYR A 9 -2.73 -20.83 7.12
C TYR A 9 -2.35 -19.35 7.24
N TYR A 10 -1.73 -18.94 8.34
CA TYR A 10 -1.21 -17.58 8.48
C TYR A 10 0.05 -17.37 7.65
N GLY A 11 0.90 -18.40 7.54
CA GLY A 11 2.15 -18.38 6.78
C GLY A 11 1.96 -17.87 5.34
N PRO A 12 1.09 -18.48 4.51
CA PRO A 12 0.87 -18.03 3.14
C PRO A 12 0.40 -16.58 3.01
N VAL A 13 -0.49 -16.13 3.91
CA VAL A 13 -0.99 -14.74 3.94
C VAL A 13 0.16 -13.78 4.25
N LEU A 14 0.92 -14.06 5.31
CA LEU A 14 2.04 -13.23 5.73
C LEU A 14 3.19 -13.26 4.71
N ASN A 15 3.44 -14.40 4.06
CA ASN A 15 4.47 -14.51 3.03
C ASN A 15 4.15 -13.62 1.82
N GLN A 16 2.90 -13.64 1.34
CA GLN A 16 2.49 -12.75 0.24
C GLN A 16 2.65 -11.26 0.62
N ILE A 17 2.32 -10.89 1.87
CA ILE A 17 2.54 -9.53 2.37
C ILE A 17 4.05 -9.21 2.41
N ALA A 18 4.86 -10.14 2.90
CA ALA A 18 6.32 -10.00 3.02
C ALA A 18 7.03 -9.81 1.68
N GLU A 19 6.51 -10.40 0.62
CA GLU A 19 7.04 -10.26 -0.75
C GLU A 19 6.66 -8.92 -1.40
N TYR A 20 5.74 -8.16 -0.80
CA TYR A 20 5.26 -6.93 -1.42
C TYR A 20 6.23 -5.76 -1.16
N PRO A 21 6.70 -5.04 -2.20
CA PRO A 21 7.82 -4.09 -2.08
C PRO A 21 7.65 -2.94 -1.08
N VAL A 22 6.40 -2.57 -0.76
CA VAL A 22 6.09 -1.43 0.13
C VAL A 22 5.87 -1.84 1.59
N LEU A 23 6.06 -3.11 1.90
CA LEU A 23 6.04 -3.54 3.28
C LEU A 23 7.27 -2.98 4.02
N THR A 24 7.02 -2.30 5.13
CA THR A 24 8.05 -1.80 6.05
C THR A 24 8.09 -2.60 7.34
N THR A 25 6.92 -2.93 7.91
CA THR A 25 6.83 -3.58 9.22
C THR A 25 5.60 -4.48 9.33
N ILE A 26 5.75 -5.60 10.04
CA ILE A 26 4.66 -6.46 10.52
C ILE A 26 4.90 -6.69 12.01
N ASN A 27 3.98 -6.21 12.85
CA ASN A 27 4.05 -6.41 14.30
C ASN A 27 2.82 -7.18 14.78
N LYS A 28 2.95 -8.02 15.80
CA LYS A 28 1.76 -8.53 16.50
C LYS A 28 1.18 -7.41 17.37
N VAL A 29 -0.14 -7.23 17.35
CA VAL A 29 -0.80 -6.14 18.10
C VAL A 29 -1.10 -6.55 19.54
N THR A 30 -1.39 -7.83 19.74
CA THR A 30 -1.82 -8.38 21.04
C THR A 30 -1.43 -9.86 21.10
N GLU A 31 -1.76 -10.52 22.22
CA GLU A 31 -1.74 -11.98 22.34
C GLU A 31 -2.79 -12.67 21.45
N LYS A 32 -3.77 -11.91 20.92
CA LYS A 32 -4.75 -12.44 19.97
C LYS A 32 -4.04 -12.87 18.70
N ARG A 33 -4.15 -14.16 18.42
CA ARG A 33 -3.58 -14.74 17.21
C ARG A 33 -4.30 -14.26 15.95
N GLY A 34 -3.52 -14.11 14.89
CA GLY A 34 -4.02 -13.62 13.61
C GLY A 34 -4.11 -12.11 13.51
N LEU A 35 -3.91 -11.33 14.60
CA LEU A 35 -3.98 -9.87 14.56
C LEU A 35 -2.60 -9.22 14.46
N TYR A 36 -2.37 -8.50 13.37
CA TYR A 36 -1.10 -7.85 13.03
C TYR A 36 -1.28 -6.36 12.76
N LEU A 37 -0.26 -5.56 13.04
CA LEU A 37 -0.13 -4.17 12.63
C LEU A 37 0.86 -4.11 11.47
N ILE A 38 0.34 -3.75 10.31
CA ILE A 38 1.07 -3.63 9.05
C ILE A 38 1.41 -2.15 8.83
N ASN A 39 2.69 -1.88 8.54
CA ASN A 39 3.21 -0.54 8.27
C ASN A 39 2.87 0.52 9.34
N ARG A 40 2.56 0.11 10.58
CA ARG A 40 2.16 0.94 11.72
C ARG A 40 0.78 1.59 11.67
N PHE A 41 0.01 1.43 10.59
CA PHE A 41 -1.31 2.09 10.44
C PHE A 41 -2.48 1.14 10.12
N THR A 42 -2.22 -0.07 9.62
CA THR A 42 -3.29 -1.02 9.28
C THR A 42 -3.31 -2.21 10.24
N ARG A 43 -4.42 -2.42 10.94
CA ARG A 43 -4.69 -3.63 11.71
C ARG A 43 -5.27 -4.69 10.78
N LEU A 44 -4.50 -5.76 10.57
CA LEU A 44 -4.88 -6.92 9.79
C LEU A 44 -5.28 -8.07 10.71
N LEU A 45 -6.54 -8.50 10.63
CA LEU A 45 -6.99 -9.75 11.23
C LEU A 45 -7.01 -10.87 10.17
N ILE A 46 -6.20 -11.90 10.37
CA ILE A 46 -6.19 -13.09 9.54
C ILE A 46 -7.11 -14.13 10.17
N LYS A 47 -8.11 -14.57 9.41
CA LYS A 47 -8.96 -15.73 9.71
C LYS A 47 -8.69 -16.80 8.67
N TYR A 48 -8.79 -18.06 9.06
CA TYR A 48 -8.60 -19.18 8.16
C TYR A 48 -9.78 -20.15 8.23
N SER A 49 -9.96 -20.90 7.16
CA SER A 49 -10.86 -22.04 7.11
C SER A 49 -10.09 -23.27 6.67
N THR A 50 -10.38 -24.40 7.31
CA THR A 50 -9.85 -25.71 6.95
C THR A 50 -10.78 -26.44 5.96
N GLU A 51 -11.92 -25.81 5.62
CA GLU A 51 -12.86 -26.35 4.63
C GLU A 51 -12.20 -26.39 3.25
N GLY A 52 -12.50 -27.45 2.49
CA GLY A 52 -12.08 -27.60 1.10
C GLY A 52 -13.20 -27.27 0.12
N GLY A 53 -12.86 -27.17 -1.16
CA GLY A 53 -13.83 -26.92 -2.24
C GLY A 53 -13.83 -25.47 -2.70
N ASN A 54 -15.02 -24.93 -2.97
CA ASN A 54 -15.23 -23.58 -3.50
C ASN A 54 -16.08 -22.69 -2.57
N THR A 55 -16.29 -23.13 -1.33
CA THR A 55 -17.04 -22.40 -0.30
C THR A 55 -16.32 -22.55 1.03
N TRP A 56 -16.15 -21.44 1.75
CA TRP A 56 -15.50 -21.37 3.06
C TRP A 56 -16.32 -20.55 4.03
N SER A 57 -16.43 -21.03 5.27
CA SER A 57 -17.09 -20.33 6.37
C SER A 57 -16.06 -19.78 7.37
N PHE A 58 -16.31 -18.55 7.84
CA PHE A 58 -15.45 -17.85 8.79
C PHE A 58 -16.29 -17.25 9.92
N THR A 59 -15.92 -17.58 11.15
CA THR A 59 -16.68 -17.19 12.33
C THR A 59 -16.03 -16.01 13.06
N PHE A 60 -16.85 -15.02 13.39
CA PHE A 60 -16.50 -13.76 14.04
C PHE A 60 -17.20 -13.64 15.38
N THR A 61 -16.43 -13.27 16.39
CA THR A 61 -16.87 -12.89 17.73
C THR A 61 -16.82 -11.37 17.88
N ALA A 62 -17.47 -10.82 18.92
CA ALA A 62 -17.37 -9.39 19.22
C ALA A 62 -15.91 -8.93 19.40
N ASP A 63 -15.06 -9.77 20.00
CA ASP A 63 -13.63 -9.51 20.19
C ASP A 63 -12.85 -9.47 18.85
N ASP A 64 -13.31 -10.16 17.81
CA ASP A 64 -12.71 -10.06 16.46
C ASP A 64 -12.94 -8.70 15.82
N LEU A 65 -14.06 -8.06 16.17
CA LEU A 65 -14.46 -6.77 15.61
C LEU A 65 -14.00 -5.61 16.51
N ALA A 66 -13.54 -5.88 17.74
CA ALA A 66 -12.99 -4.91 18.67
C ALA A 66 -11.55 -4.51 18.30
N HIS A 67 -11.39 -3.82 17.17
CA HIS A 67 -10.09 -3.51 16.59
C HIS A 67 -9.51 -2.16 17.00
N GLY A 68 -10.17 -1.40 17.88
CA GLY A 68 -9.70 -0.12 18.42
C GLY A 68 -9.72 1.04 17.42
N ALA A 69 -10.04 2.24 17.90
CA ALA A 69 -10.11 3.44 17.06
C ALA A 69 -8.71 3.89 16.58
N GLY A 70 -8.67 4.60 15.45
CA GLY A 70 -7.47 5.28 14.95
C GLY A 70 -6.56 4.44 14.05
N TYR A 71 -6.97 3.21 13.72
CA TYR A 71 -6.28 2.36 12.74
C TYR A 71 -7.25 1.96 11.64
N GLU A 72 -6.72 1.74 10.44
CA GLU A 72 -7.52 1.06 9.44
C GLU A 72 -7.65 -0.42 9.77
N PHE A 73 -8.85 -0.98 9.63
CA PHE A 73 -9.09 -2.39 9.89
C PHE A 73 -9.41 -3.18 8.63
N VAL A 74 -8.64 -4.25 8.45
CA VAL A 74 -8.75 -5.17 7.32
C VAL A 74 -8.78 -6.60 7.84
N VAL A 75 -9.62 -7.42 7.23
CA VAL A 75 -9.69 -8.85 7.46
C VAL A 75 -9.20 -9.59 6.24
N ALA A 76 -8.23 -10.49 6.41
CA ALA A 76 -7.81 -11.45 5.40
C ALA A 76 -8.39 -12.84 5.73
N LEU A 77 -9.28 -13.32 4.87
CA LEU A 77 -9.91 -14.63 4.96
C LEU A 77 -9.11 -15.62 4.09
N ASN A 78 -8.28 -16.44 4.73
CA ASN A 78 -7.55 -17.48 4.04
C ASN A 78 -8.50 -18.64 3.65
N CYS A 79 -8.77 -18.77 2.36
CA CYS A 79 -9.61 -19.79 1.74
C CYS A 79 -8.77 -21.05 1.41
N GLY A 80 -8.14 -21.63 2.44
CA GLY A 80 -7.28 -22.81 2.33
C GLY A 80 -6.02 -22.59 1.49
N ASN A 81 -5.82 -23.44 0.47
CA ASN A 81 -4.68 -23.33 -0.45
C ASN A 81 -5.05 -22.59 -1.75
N TYR A 82 -6.22 -21.97 -1.81
CA TYR A 82 -6.75 -21.41 -3.05
C TYR A 82 -6.47 -19.90 -3.19
N SER A 83 -6.97 -19.09 -2.25
CA SER A 83 -6.90 -17.63 -2.35
C SER A 83 -7.09 -16.95 -0.98
N VAL A 84 -6.81 -15.66 -0.93
CA VAL A 84 -7.05 -14.82 0.26
C VAL A 84 -8.12 -13.79 -0.10
N CYS A 85 -9.27 -13.86 0.56
CA CYS A 85 -10.34 -12.89 0.41
C CYS A 85 -10.13 -11.74 1.41
N MET A 86 -9.82 -10.55 0.91
CA MET A 86 -9.61 -9.36 1.74
C MET A 86 -10.89 -8.55 1.88
N LEU A 87 -11.25 -8.19 3.12
CA LEU A 87 -12.40 -7.38 3.46
C LEU A 87 -11.99 -6.16 4.27
N ARG A 88 -12.49 -5.00 3.88
CA ARG A 88 -12.35 -3.74 4.63
C ARG A 88 -13.47 -3.58 5.64
N GLU A 89 -13.30 -2.63 6.56
CA GLU A 89 -14.31 -2.31 7.57
C GLU A 89 -15.69 -1.94 6.98
N ASP A 90 -15.73 -1.15 5.91
CA ASP A 90 -16.98 -0.78 5.23
C ASP A 90 -17.68 -1.99 4.61
N GLN A 91 -16.91 -2.95 4.09
CA GLN A 91 -17.44 -4.22 3.57
C GLN A 91 -17.92 -5.13 4.70
N LEU A 92 -17.19 -5.20 5.81
CA LEU A 92 -17.60 -5.99 6.99
C LEU A 92 -18.91 -5.45 7.57
N ALA A 93 -19.06 -4.14 7.69
CA ALA A 93 -20.28 -3.49 8.19
C ALA A 93 -21.53 -3.76 7.30
N LYS A 94 -21.34 -4.14 6.03
CA LYS A 94 -22.44 -4.56 5.15
C LYS A 94 -22.91 -5.99 5.38
N ILE A 95 -22.05 -6.88 5.88
CA ILE A 95 -22.32 -8.32 5.97
C ILE A 95 -22.39 -8.84 7.40
N LEU A 96 -21.87 -8.09 8.37
CA LEU A 96 -21.93 -8.35 9.80
C LEU A 96 -22.63 -7.19 10.52
N ASP A 97 -23.35 -7.50 11.59
CA ASP A 97 -23.72 -6.51 12.60
C ASP A 97 -22.54 -6.33 13.57
N THR A 98 -21.80 -5.23 13.41
CA THR A 98 -20.59 -4.96 14.22
C THR A 98 -20.89 -4.64 15.68
N ASN A 99 -22.16 -4.36 16.02
CA ASN A 99 -22.59 -4.12 17.40
C ASN A 99 -23.17 -5.39 18.05
N CYS A 100 -23.25 -6.50 17.30
CA CYS A 100 -23.80 -7.74 17.82
C CYS A 100 -22.81 -8.42 18.76
N ALA A 101 -23.24 -8.69 20.01
CA ALA A 101 -22.46 -9.49 20.95
C ALA A 101 -22.41 -10.99 20.59
N LYS A 102 -23.25 -11.44 19.66
CA LYS A 102 -23.32 -12.86 19.25
C LYS A 102 -22.29 -13.17 18.18
N THR A 103 -21.84 -14.42 18.18
CA THR A 103 -21.04 -15.00 17.12
C THR A 103 -21.78 -14.95 15.78
N GLN A 104 -21.08 -14.53 14.73
CA GLN A 104 -21.61 -14.42 13.37
C GLN A 104 -20.69 -15.14 12.38
N THR A 105 -21.25 -15.69 11.30
CA THR A 105 -20.47 -16.42 10.30
C THR A 105 -20.62 -15.78 8.93
N ILE A 106 -19.48 -15.44 8.32
CA ILE A 106 -19.39 -15.04 6.91
C ILE A 106 -19.12 -16.29 6.08
N ARG A 107 -19.69 -16.34 4.87
CA ARG A 107 -19.35 -17.31 3.83
C ARG A 107 -18.68 -16.61 2.66
N VAL A 108 -17.62 -17.23 2.16
CA VAL A 108 -16.92 -16.86 0.92
C VAL A 108 -17.06 -18.00 -0.07
N TRP A 109 -17.42 -17.72 -1.31
CA TRP A 109 -17.50 -18.75 -2.35
C TRP A 109 -17.18 -18.20 -3.74
N PHE A 110 -16.93 -19.10 -4.69
CA PHE A 110 -16.83 -18.74 -6.11
C PHE A 110 -17.26 -19.90 -7.01
N ASN A 111 -17.53 -19.59 -8.28
CA ASN A 111 -17.64 -20.59 -9.35
C ASN A 111 -16.36 -20.57 -10.19
N ALA A 112 -16.01 -21.70 -10.81
CA ALA A 112 -14.76 -21.82 -11.57
C ALA A 112 -14.58 -20.66 -12.58
N GLY A 113 -13.47 -19.94 -12.48
CA GLY A 113 -13.16 -18.79 -13.34
C GLY A 113 -13.82 -17.46 -12.93
N GLU A 114 -14.61 -17.43 -11.86
CA GLU A 114 -15.24 -16.22 -11.34
C GLU A 114 -14.46 -15.61 -10.16
N SER A 115 -14.79 -14.36 -9.81
CA SER A 115 -14.33 -13.71 -8.58
C SER A 115 -15.10 -14.18 -7.36
N MET A 116 -14.54 -13.94 -6.17
CA MET A 116 -15.13 -14.37 -4.90
C MET A 116 -16.37 -13.54 -4.55
N ARG A 117 -17.38 -14.22 -4.01
CA ARG A 117 -18.61 -13.64 -3.44
C ARG A 117 -18.56 -13.81 -1.93
N VAL A 118 -19.12 -12.85 -1.21
CA VAL A 118 -19.09 -12.81 0.26
C VAL A 118 -20.45 -12.42 0.81
N ALA A 119 -20.98 -13.23 1.72
CA ALA A 119 -22.22 -12.97 2.44
C ALA A 119 -22.06 -13.27 3.93
N GLY A 120 -22.82 -12.57 4.76
CA GLY A 120 -22.95 -12.81 6.18
C GLY A 120 -24.40 -12.60 6.64
N PRO A 121 -24.67 -12.60 7.95
CA PRO A 121 -26.02 -12.49 8.49
C PRO A 121 -26.77 -11.22 8.09
N SER A 122 -26.04 -10.13 7.84
CA SER A 122 -26.62 -8.82 7.51
C SER A 122 -26.83 -8.60 6.01
N GLY A 123 -26.34 -9.52 5.16
CA GLY A 123 -26.49 -9.43 3.71
C GLY A 123 -25.29 -9.93 2.93
N GLN A 124 -25.18 -9.49 1.68
CA GLN A 124 -24.12 -9.85 0.75
C GLN A 124 -23.47 -8.58 0.19
N LEU A 125 -22.18 -8.65 -0.14
CA LEU A 125 -21.53 -7.58 -0.89
C LEU A 125 -22.10 -7.43 -2.30
N ASP A 126 -22.29 -6.18 -2.72
CA ASP A 126 -22.78 -5.82 -4.05
C ASP A 126 -21.81 -6.22 -5.17
N ARG A 127 -20.50 -6.16 -4.87
CA ARG A 127 -19.42 -6.49 -5.78
C ARG A 127 -18.71 -7.77 -5.36
N THR A 128 -18.20 -8.50 -6.35
CA THR A 128 -17.26 -9.60 -6.13
C THR A 128 -15.87 -9.08 -5.80
N ILE A 129 -15.05 -9.90 -5.15
CA ILE A 129 -13.66 -9.63 -4.78
C ILE A 129 -12.75 -10.47 -5.67
N ARG A 130 -11.81 -9.84 -6.39
CA ARG A 130 -10.91 -10.58 -7.29
C ARG A 130 -9.82 -11.31 -6.49
N HIS A 131 -9.38 -12.45 -7.00
CA HIS A 131 -8.33 -13.27 -6.37
C HIS A 131 -6.98 -12.56 -6.22
N ASN A 132 -6.70 -11.59 -7.09
CA ASN A 132 -5.46 -10.82 -7.10
C ASN A 132 -5.59 -9.45 -6.39
N GLU A 133 -6.68 -9.18 -5.68
CA GLU A 133 -6.79 -7.96 -4.88
C GLU A 133 -5.84 -7.97 -3.67
N PHE A 134 -5.50 -9.14 -3.13
CA PHE A 134 -4.56 -9.28 -2.03
C PHE A 134 -3.13 -9.62 -2.55
N PRO A 135 -2.05 -9.10 -1.94
CA PRO A 135 -1.99 -8.14 -0.83
C PRO A 135 -2.01 -6.67 -1.29
N GLY A 136 -2.08 -6.42 -2.60
CA GLY A 136 -1.97 -5.06 -3.16
C GLY A 136 -2.99 -4.08 -2.57
N ASN A 137 -4.24 -4.52 -2.37
CA ASN A 137 -5.26 -3.69 -1.75
C ASN A 137 -5.09 -3.55 -0.23
N LEU A 138 -4.29 -4.36 0.47
CA LEU A 138 -4.00 -4.22 1.90
C LEU A 138 -2.94 -3.13 2.12
N LEU A 139 -1.89 -3.18 1.31
CA LEU A 139 -0.77 -2.25 1.40
C LEU A 139 -1.06 -0.96 0.63
N GLY A 140 -1.96 -1.03 -0.36
CA GLY A 140 -2.59 0.06 -1.11
C GLY A 140 -3.38 1.05 -0.26
N ILE A 141 -3.63 0.75 1.02
CA ILE A 141 -4.49 1.53 1.91
C ILE A 141 -3.74 2.43 2.85
N VAL A 142 -3.02 3.38 2.26
CA VAL A 142 -2.81 4.64 2.95
C VAL A 142 -3.97 5.55 2.54
N THR A 143 -5.08 5.48 3.29
CA THR A 143 -6.29 6.30 3.06
C THR A 143 -6.14 7.74 3.52
N ALA A 144 -5.03 8.12 4.17
CA ALA A 144 -4.74 9.52 4.46
C ALA A 144 -4.90 10.32 3.15
N PRO A 145 -5.60 11.48 3.17
CA PRO A 145 -5.57 12.39 2.04
C PRO A 145 -4.12 12.60 1.58
N GLN A 146 -3.89 12.74 0.28
CA GLN A 146 -2.57 13.17 -0.19
C GLN A 146 -2.30 14.54 0.46
N GLU A 147 -1.45 14.55 1.49
CA GLU A 147 -1.09 15.78 2.15
C GLU A 147 -0.35 16.65 1.14
N LYS A 148 -0.61 17.96 1.18
CA LYS A 148 -0.11 18.92 0.19
C LYS A 148 1.40 18.85 -0.02
N TYR A 149 2.14 18.49 1.03
CA TYR A 149 3.61 18.47 1.06
C TYR A 149 4.19 17.06 1.18
N ALA A 150 3.35 16.03 1.15
CA ALA A 150 3.84 14.66 1.23
C ALA A 150 4.23 14.14 -0.16
N TRP A 151 5.25 13.29 -0.20
CA TRP A 151 5.51 12.43 -1.35
C TRP A 151 4.31 11.49 -1.61
N PRO A 152 4.20 10.92 -2.83
CA PRO A 152 3.11 10.02 -3.18
C PRO A 152 2.87 8.93 -2.14
N GLU A 153 1.61 8.56 -1.95
CA GLU A 153 1.27 7.37 -1.17
C GLU A 153 2.01 6.15 -1.69
N LEU A 154 2.58 5.35 -0.77
CA LEU A 154 3.38 4.18 -1.14
C LEU A 154 4.49 4.53 -2.13
N GLY A 155 4.96 5.78 -2.05
CA GLY A 155 6.05 6.31 -2.82
C GLY A 155 7.37 5.73 -2.33
N GLN A 156 8.23 5.38 -3.27
CA GLN A 156 9.65 5.24 -3.03
C GLN A 156 10.34 6.41 -3.72
N LEU A 157 11.12 7.17 -2.96
CA LEU A 157 12.03 8.18 -3.46
C LEU A 157 13.43 7.58 -3.53
N THR A 158 14.09 7.71 -4.66
CA THR A 158 15.50 7.34 -4.86
C THR A 158 16.25 8.58 -5.33
N VAL A 159 17.37 8.92 -4.69
CA VAL A 159 18.25 10.00 -5.17
C VAL A 159 19.54 9.38 -5.68
N TYR A 160 19.96 9.82 -6.86
CA TYR A 160 21.20 9.41 -7.51
C TYR A 160 22.10 10.63 -7.73
N ARG A 161 23.42 10.41 -7.63
CA ARG A 161 24.38 11.41 -8.12
C ARG A 161 24.46 11.36 -9.64
N GLU A 162 24.56 10.14 -10.17
CA GLU A 162 24.45 9.83 -11.59
C GLU A 162 23.93 8.39 -11.70
N PRO A 163 22.79 8.11 -12.35
CA PRO A 163 22.28 6.76 -12.47
C PRO A 163 23.33 5.80 -13.06
N PRO A 164 23.58 4.63 -12.46
CA PRO A 164 22.78 3.98 -11.41
C PRO A 164 23.26 4.23 -9.96
N ASN A 165 24.16 5.18 -9.71
CA ASN A 165 24.77 5.43 -8.40
C ASN A 165 23.79 6.06 -7.40
N VAL A 166 23.13 5.21 -6.61
CA VAL A 166 22.18 5.59 -5.55
C VAL A 166 22.93 6.24 -4.39
N VAL A 167 22.49 7.43 -4.00
CA VAL A 167 22.95 8.11 -2.78
C VAL A 167 22.03 7.78 -1.61
N MET A 168 20.71 7.84 -1.83
CA MET A 168 19.73 7.48 -0.82
C MET A 168 18.46 6.88 -1.43
N ARG A 169 17.74 6.12 -0.61
CA ARG A 169 16.41 5.61 -0.92
C ARG A 169 15.55 5.66 0.34
N THR A 170 14.33 6.15 0.20
CA THR A 170 13.38 6.21 1.32
C THR A 170 11.95 5.92 0.86
N PHE A 171 11.14 5.45 1.79
CA PHE A 171 9.68 5.31 1.66
C PHE A 171 8.94 6.30 2.58
N ASP A 172 9.68 7.17 3.27
CA ASP A 172 9.09 8.20 4.12
C ASP A 172 8.41 9.27 3.26
N ARG A 173 7.10 9.41 3.46
CA ARG A 173 6.28 10.37 2.72
C ARG A 173 6.48 11.80 3.18
N MET A 174 6.98 11.99 4.40
CA MET A 174 7.25 13.29 4.99
C MET A 174 8.73 13.61 4.98
N MET A 175 9.50 12.88 4.17
CA MET A 175 10.93 13.15 4.01
C MET A 175 11.15 14.58 3.52
N ASP A 176 11.90 15.33 4.30
CA ASP A 176 12.54 16.57 3.88
C ASP A 176 13.74 16.21 2.99
N LEU A 177 13.62 16.49 1.70
CA LEU A 177 14.61 16.14 0.71
C LEU A 177 15.87 17.01 0.89
N VAL A 178 15.72 18.29 1.19
CA VAL A 178 16.87 19.20 1.36
C VAL A 178 17.69 18.82 2.58
N ASP A 179 17.07 18.55 3.73
CA ASP A 179 17.81 18.11 4.91
C ASP A 179 18.62 16.83 4.65
N SER A 180 18.16 16.02 3.70
CA SER A 180 18.69 14.70 3.42
C SER A 180 19.72 14.64 2.32
N VAL A 181 19.73 15.61 1.39
CA VAL A 181 20.71 15.64 0.28
C VAL A 181 21.33 17.00 0.03
N GLY A 182 20.93 18.04 0.76
CA GLY A 182 21.44 19.40 0.62
C GLY A 182 22.95 19.48 0.87
N TYR A 183 23.50 18.60 1.71
CA TYR A 183 24.95 18.47 1.92
C TYR A 183 25.72 17.99 0.67
N LEU A 184 25.04 17.47 -0.37
CA LEU A 184 25.65 17.13 -1.65
C LEU A 184 25.73 18.33 -2.59
N CYS A 185 24.97 19.39 -2.30
CA CYS A 185 25.00 20.65 -3.03
C CYS A 185 26.09 21.51 -2.38
N ASP A 186 27.32 21.37 -2.89
CA ASP A 186 28.46 22.22 -2.50
C ASP A 186 28.15 23.72 -2.81
N ASP A 187 29.10 24.63 -2.57
CA ASP A 187 28.98 26.07 -2.88
C ASP A 187 28.75 26.41 -4.38
N GLY A 188 28.59 25.41 -5.24
CA GLY A 188 28.38 25.53 -6.68
C GLY A 188 27.09 24.86 -7.16
N GLU A 189 26.89 24.93 -8.47
CA GLU A 189 25.76 24.26 -9.12
C GLU A 189 25.98 22.75 -9.17
N THR A 190 25.06 21.98 -8.59
CA THR A 190 25.11 20.51 -8.55
C THR A 190 23.86 19.95 -9.21
N THR A 191 24.02 18.91 -10.03
CA THR A 191 22.88 18.15 -10.58
C THR A 191 22.74 16.82 -9.88
N LEU A 192 21.55 16.55 -9.37
CA LEU A 192 21.12 15.27 -8.82
C LEU A 192 20.05 14.66 -9.73
N TYR A 193 19.82 13.36 -9.60
CA TYR A 193 18.69 12.70 -10.24
C TYR A 193 17.76 12.14 -9.18
N ILE A 194 16.48 12.42 -9.32
CA ILE A 194 15.45 11.99 -8.38
C ILE A 194 14.54 11.00 -9.11
N GLY A 195 14.56 9.75 -8.67
CA GLY A 195 13.63 8.71 -9.07
C GLY A 195 12.44 8.65 -8.12
N VAL A 196 11.23 8.65 -8.63
CA VAL A 196 10.02 8.37 -7.86
C VAL A 196 9.26 7.23 -8.49
N ARG A 197 8.78 6.29 -7.67
CA ARG A 197 7.71 5.34 -8.02
C ARG A 197 6.68 5.30 -6.91
N SER A 198 5.45 4.96 -7.24
CA SER A 198 4.36 4.75 -6.28
C SER A 198 3.60 3.49 -6.62
N TYR A 199 3.28 2.72 -5.58
CA TYR A 199 2.42 1.54 -5.69
C TYR A 199 0.97 1.85 -5.25
N SER A 200 0.64 3.12 -5.00
CA SER A 200 -0.72 3.51 -4.61
C SER A 200 -1.66 3.42 -5.82
N HIS A 201 -2.85 2.89 -5.60
CA HIS A 201 -3.92 2.87 -6.58
C HIS A 201 -4.41 4.28 -6.97
N LYS A 202 -4.12 5.30 -6.15
CA LYS A 202 -4.37 6.72 -6.48
C LYS A 202 -3.36 7.27 -7.49
N TRP A 203 -2.24 6.57 -7.67
CA TRP A 203 -1.15 6.87 -8.59
C TRP A 203 -1.04 5.74 -9.59
N ASP A 204 -1.94 5.70 -10.56
CA ASP A 204 -2.00 4.60 -11.54
C ASP A 204 -0.97 4.76 -12.66
N CYS A 205 -0.69 5.99 -13.08
CA CYS A 205 0.23 6.31 -14.16
C CYS A 205 0.86 7.69 -14.02
N TRP A 206 2.00 7.90 -14.71
CA TRP A 206 2.68 9.19 -14.76
C TRP A 206 1.99 10.20 -15.69
N SER A 207 0.77 10.60 -15.30
CA SER A 207 0.03 11.68 -15.96
C SER A 207 0.73 13.02 -15.81
N ASN A 208 0.43 14.00 -16.67
CA ASN A 208 0.96 15.37 -16.51
C ASN A 208 0.61 15.99 -15.14
N LYS A 209 -0.56 15.63 -14.57
CA LYS A 209 -0.94 16.06 -13.22
C LYS A 209 0.00 15.48 -12.17
N ASN A 210 0.27 14.17 -12.23
CA ASN A 210 1.13 13.46 -11.28
C ASN A 210 2.59 13.91 -11.42
N LEU A 211 3.09 14.07 -12.66
CA LEU A 211 4.43 14.60 -12.92
C LEU A 211 4.59 16.02 -12.36
N LYS A 212 3.61 16.90 -12.62
CA LYS A 212 3.62 18.27 -12.10
C LYS A 212 3.58 18.31 -10.57
N TYR A 213 2.82 17.42 -9.94
CA TYR A 213 2.80 17.31 -8.48
C TYR A 213 4.21 17.05 -7.92
N ILE A 214 4.95 16.08 -8.49
CA ILE A 214 6.32 15.78 -8.06
C ILE A 214 7.27 16.95 -8.30
N GLU A 215 7.16 17.59 -9.47
CA GLU A 215 7.98 18.76 -9.80
C GLU A 215 7.75 19.91 -8.83
N ASP A 216 6.48 20.16 -8.47
CA ASP A 216 6.11 21.21 -7.52
C ASP A 216 6.59 20.85 -6.11
N GLN A 217 6.59 19.57 -5.73
CA GLN A 217 7.15 19.09 -4.46
C GLN A 217 8.67 19.28 -4.39
N ILE A 218 9.41 18.85 -5.41
CA ILE A 218 10.87 19.05 -5.48
C ILE A 218 11.22 20.54 -5.40
N LYS A 219 10.48 21.39 -6.13
CA LYS A 219 10.70 22.84 -6.12
C LYS A 219 10.37 23.45 -4.77
N TYR A 220 9.31 22.98 -4.12
CA TYR A 220 8.92 23.46 -2.80
C TYR A 220 10.01 23.16 -1.78
N ASP A 221 10.49 21.91 -1.73
CA ASP A 221 11.54 21.47 -0.80
C ASP A 221 12.79 22.34 -0.93
N PHE A 222 13.46 22.30 -2.10
CA PHE A 222 14.67 23.09 -2.34
C PHE A 222 14.46 24.60 -2.24
N GLY A 223 13.35 25.10 -2.77
CA GLY A 223 13.08 26.54 -2.81
C GLY A 223 12.74 27.12 -1.43
N PHE A 224 12.19 26.32 -0.52
CA PHE A 224 11.89 26.75 0.85
C PHE A 224 13.16 27.07 1.63
N ASP A 225 14.22 26.28 1.44
CA ASP A 225 15.55 26.50 2.04
C ASP A 225 16.44 27.45 1.24
N GLY A 226 15.87 28.13 0.24
CA GLY A 226 16.51 29.20 -0.52
C GLY A 226 17.22 28.77 -1.79
N TYR A 227 17.41 27.47 -2.04
CA TYR A 227 18.14 27.03 -3.22
C TYR A 227 17.46 27.45 -4.53
N LYS A 228 18.28 27.86 -5.51
CA LYS A 228 17.80 27.99 -6.89
C LYS A 228 17.70 26.59 -7.49
N VAL A 229 16.50 26.20 -7.89
CA VAL A 229 16.22 24.85 -8.37
C VAL A 229 15.65 24.85 -9.79
N LYS A 230 16.25 24.05 -10.65
CA LYS A 230 15.77 23.74 -11.99
C LYS A 230 15.44 22.25 -12.07
N VAL A 231 14.19 21.93 -12.42
CA VAL A 231 13.70 20.56 -12.52
C VAL A 231 13.39 20.24 -13.98
N GLU A 232 14.01 19.17 -14.49
CA GLU A 232 13.78 18.67 -15.84
C GLU A 232 13.42 17.19 -15.80
N ARG A 233 12.50 16.76 -16.66
CA ARG A 233 12.13 15.34 -16.77
C ARG A 233 13.23 14.62 -17.52
N HIS A 234 13.93 13.69 -16.87
CA HIS A 234 14.91 12.86 -17.55
C HIS A 234 14.20 11.81 -18.42
N ASP A 235 13.14 11.21 -17.87
CA ASP A 235 12.28 10.30 -18.62
C ASP A 235 11.32 11.04 -19.57
N LYS A 236 11.01 10.41 -20.70
CA LYS A 236 10.00 10.95 -21.62
C LYS A 236 8.60 10.83 -20.99
N PRO A 237 7.79 11.91 -21.00
CA PRO A 237 6.42 11.84 -20.53
C PRO A 237 5.64 10.83 -21.36
N THR A 238 4.77 10.08 -20.68
CA THR A 238 3.91 9.11 -21.32
C THR A 238 2.45 9.48 -21.16
N THR A 239 1.61 9.07 -22.10
CA THR A 239 0.18 9.33 -22.01
C THR A 239 -0.49 8.18 -21.26
N CYS A 240 -1.27 8.50 -20.23
CA CYS A 240 -2.09 7.50 -19.54
C CYS A 240 -3.21 6.91 -20.40
N GLN A 241 -3.56 7.54 -21.52
CA GLN A 241 -4.64 7.11 -22.41
C GLN A 241 -4.20 6.03 -23.42
N ASN A 242 -2.92 5.94 -23.76
CA ASN A 242 -2.42 4.96 -24.73
C ASN A 242 -1.73 3.81 -24.00
N SER A 243 -2.36 2.64 -23.99
CA SER A 243 -1.85 1.45 -23.29
C SER A 243 -0.45 1.03 -23.72
N LYS A 244 -0.03 1.28 -24.97
CA LYS A 244 1.32 0.94 -25.46
C LYS A 244 2.42 1.88 -24.95
N LEU A 245 2.05 3.10 -24.56
CA LEU A 245 2.99 4.11 -24.10
C LEU A 245 2.86 4.38 -22.60
N ARG A 246 1.78 3.91 -21.94
CA ARG A 246 1.50 4.18 -20.53
C ARG A 246 2.65 3.69 -19.63
N LYS A 247 3.33 4.63 -18.97
CA LYS A 247 4.24 4.32 -17.86
C LYS A 247 3.45 4.36 -16.56
N GLU A 248 3.36 3.21 -15.90
CA GLU A 248 2.73 3.07 -14.59
C GLU A 248 3.56 3.80 -13.53
N CYS A 249 2.91 4.36 -12.50
CA CYS A 249 3.65 4.94 -11.37
C CYS A 249 4.45 3.91 -10.59
N SER A 250 4.10 2.63 -10.69
CA SER A 250 4.86 1.50 -10.14
C SER A 250 6.27 1.38 -10.76
N THR A 251 6.46 1.94 -11.96
CA THR A 251 7.75 2.07 -12.64
C THR A 251 8.36 3.42 -12.33
N GLU A 252 9.64 3.43 -11.92
CA GLU A 252 10.34 4.66 -11.54
C GLU A 252 10.36 5.67 -12.69
N PHE A 253 10.00 6.92 -12.38
CA PHE A 253 10.18 8.09 -13.24
C PHE A 253 11.29 8.95 -12.67
N VAL A 254 12.20 9.40 -13.53
CA VAL A 254 13.40 10.14 -13.11
C VAL A 254 13.34 11.59 -13.59
N TRP A 255 13.69 12.50 -12.68
CA TRP A 255 13.94 13.92 -12.94
C TRP A 255 15.44 14.21 -12.76
N SER A 256 16.00 15.09 -13.59
CA SER A 256 17.25 15.77 -13.29
C SER A 256 16.93 17.07 -12.55
N VAL A 257 17.59 17.29 -11.43
CA VAL A 257 17.37 18.42 -10.52
C VAL A 257 18.70 19.13 -10.35
N THR A 258 18.80 20.30 -10.96
CA THR A 258 19.97 21.16 -10.85
C THR A 258 19.70 22.19 -9.76
N VAL A 259 20.58 22.22 -8.77
CA VAL A 259 20.47 23.02 -7.56
C VAL A 259 21.70 23.92 -7.47
N GLY A 260 21.50 25.21 -7.24
CA GLY A 260 22.59 26.17 -7.07
C GLY A 260 22.37 27.10 -5.86
N PRO A 261 23.43 27.77 -5.40
CA PRO A 261 23.34 28.72 -4.30
C PRO A 261 22.45 29.93 -4.66
N CYS A 262 21.87 30.53 -3.61
CA CYS A 262 21.04 31.73 -3.67
C CYS A 262 21.72 32.90 -4.39
#